data_AF-A0A954DHU1-F1
#
_entry.id   AF-A0A954DHU1-F1
#
_cell.length_a   1.000
_cell.length_b   1.000
_cell.length_c   1.000
_cell.angle_alpha   90.00
_cell.angle_beta   90.00
_cell.angle_gamma   90.00
#
_symmetry.space_group_name_H-M   'P 1'
#
loop_
_entity.id
_entity.type
_entity.pdbx_description
1 polymer ?
#
loop_
_entity_poly.entity_id
_entity_poly.type
_entity_poly.pdbx_seq_one_letter_code
_entity_poly.pdbx_strand_id
1 'polypeptide(L)'
;MWISGLAGAAATLFGVAVERLRPAGRARSRAQRATREVERELQRIQKLELAAEKSLARVAEAWSRANENQRLEQLDVSELKAFGADGIRWGVLEEAGFRTVADLIGATKERLTKLDGIGDVMADKIVRARDRVVALNRVETGTPPRPDEDAAAAR
;
A
#
# COMPACT_ATOMS: atom_id res chain seq x y z
N MET A 1 40.26 63.06 66.76
CA MET A 1 39.59 62.09 67.64
C MET A 1 38.24 61.76 67.02
N TRP A 2 38.09 60.54 66.45
CA TRP A 2 36.85 59.73 66.28
C TRP A 2 35.71 60.31 65.38
N ILE A 3 35.07 59.65 64.41
CA ILE A 3 35.06 58.31 63.80
C ILE A 3 34.44 58.46 62.39
N SER A 4 35.01 57.78 61.39
CA SER A 4 34.35 57.39 60.13
C SER A 4 33.36 56.25 60.38
N GLY A 5 32.08 56.35 59.98
CA GLY A 5 31.20 55.19 60.09
C GLY A 5 29.84 55.34 59.42
N LEU A 6 29.49 54.31 58.64
CA LEU A 6 28.15 53.95 58.14
C LEU A 6 27.77 54.39 56.72
N ALA A 7 28.63 54.08 55.75
CA ALA A 7 28.18 53.63 54.43
C ALA A 7 28.37 52.11 54.35
N GLY A 8 27.36 51.32 54.71
CA GLY A 8 27.49 49.87 54.64
C GLY A 8 26.39 49.08 55.34
N ALA A 9 25.16 49.11 54.82
CA ALA A 9 24.11 48.19 55.29
C ALA A 9 23.01 47.88 54.25
N ALA A 10 23.24 48.04 52.94
CA ALA A 10 22.19 47.82 51.94
C ALA A 10 22.55 46.89 50.77
N ALA A 11 23.69 46.17 50.82
CA ALA A 11 24.19 45.42 49.66
C ALA A 11 24.45 43.92 49.88
N THR A 12 23.97 43.31 50.98
CA THR A 12 24.31 41.89 51.28
C THR A 12 23.12 40.95 51.44
N LEU A 13 21.88 41.37 51.13
CA LEU A 13 20.72 40.46 51.17
C LEU A 13 20.07 40.16 49.81
N PHE A 14 20.61 40.68 48.70
CA PHE A 14 20.17 40.29 47.35
C PHE A 14 21.10 39.28 46.64
N GLY A 15 22.27 38.98 47.22
CA GLY A 15 23.27 38.09 46.62
C GLY A 15 23.04 36.58 46.86
N VAL A 16 22.30 36.19 47.89
CA VAL A 16 22.20 34.78 48.32
C VAL A 16 20.92 34.08 47.83
N ALA A 17 19.94 34.81 47.31
CA ALA A 17 18.70 34.20 46.79
C ALA A 17 18.81 33.67 45.34
N VAL A 18 19.83 34.06 44.58
CA VAL A 18 19.99 33.64 43.17
C VAL A 18 20.68 32.28 43.03
N GLU A 19 21.43 31.84 44.05
CA GLU A 19 22.19 30.57 43.99
C GLU A 19 21.29 29.32 44.14
N ARG A 20 20.11 29.44 44.77
CA ARG A 20 19.17 28.31 44.93
C ARG A 20 18.17 28.12 43.78
N LEU A 21 18.11 29.04 42.81
CA LEU A 21 17.22 28.95 41.64
C LEU A 21 17.94 28.41 40.37
N ARG A 22 19.27 28.30 40.39
CA ARG A 22 20.09 27.74 39.29
C ARG A 22 19.96 26.23 39.01
N PRO A 23 19.58 25.32 39.94
CA PRO A 23 19.37 23.92 39.60
C PRO A 23 18.04 23.67 38.87
N ALA A 24 17.00 24.48 39.15
CA ALA A 24 15.68 24.31 38.54
C ALA A 24 15.67 24.60 37.03
N GLY A 25 16.42 25.61 36.57
CA GLY A 25 16.57 25.91 35.14
C GLY A 25 17.29 24.80 34.38
N ARG A 26 18.42 24.29 34.93
CA ARG A 26 19.17 23.18 34.32
C ARG A 26 18.39 21.86 34.33
N ALA A 27 17.66 21.56 35.39
CA ALA A 27 16.76 20.41 35.47
C ALA A 27 15.64 20.50 34.42
N ARG A 28 14.99 21.67 34.27
CA ARG A 28 13.98 21.92 33.23
C ARG A 28 14.56 21.79 31.82
N SER A 29 15.75 22.34 31.56
CA SER A 29 16.39 22.21 30.24
C SER A 29 16.79 20.77 29.90
N ARG A 30 17.23 19.97 30.88
CA ARG A 30 17.49 18.53 30.68
C ARG A 30 16.21 17.76 30.42
N ALA A 31 15.15 18.01 31.20
CA ALA A 31 13.84 17.42 30.98
C ALA A 31 13.29 17.79 29.59
N GLN A 32 13.38 19.06 29.17
CA GLN A 32 12.96 19.52 27.84
C GLN A 32 13.77 18.88 26.70
N ARG A 33 15.07 18.60 26.90
CA ARG A 33 15.88 17.88 25.92
C ARG A 33 15.47 16.42 25.81
N ALA A 34 15.24 15.76 26.94
CA ALA A 34 14.75 14.38 26.97
C ALA A 34 13.36 14.27 26.31
N THR A 35 12.44 15.20 26.56
CA THR A 35 11.12 15.19 25.90
C THR A 35 11.22 15.43 24.39
N ARG A 36 12.11 16.33 23.94
CA ARG A 36 12.36 16.54 22.49
C ARG A 36 12.97 15.33 21.82
N GLU A 37 13.76 14.54 22.54
CA GLU A 37 14.32 13.29 22.02
C GLU A 37 13.22 12.25 21.84
N VAL A 38 12.38 12.05 22.87
CA VAL A 38 11.20 11.18 22.77
C VAL A 38 10.25 11.63 21.66
N GLU A 39 9.99 12.92 21.50
CA GLU A 39 9.15 13.46 20.43
C GLU A 39 9.73 13.17 19.04
N ARG A 40 11.06 13.29 18.88
CA ARG A 40 11.74 12.93 17.62
C ARG A 40 11.62 11.44 17.32
N GLU A 41 11.74 10.57 18.32
CA GLU A 41 11.57 9.13 18.12
C GLU A 41 10.12 8.78 17.76
N LEU A 42 9.13 9.40 18.41
CA LEU A 42 7.72 9.23 18.03
C LEU A 42 7.46 9.64 16.57
N GLN A 43 8.02 10.77 16.14
CA GLN A 43 7.92 11.21 14.73
C GLN A 43 8.61 10.24 13.76
N ARG A 44 9.72 9.61 14.16
CA ARG A 44 10.37 8.58 13.34
C ARG A 44 9.53 7.33 13.24
N ILE A 45 8.99 6.84 14.36
CA ILE A 45 8.11 5.66 14.40
C ILE A 45 6.90 5.89 13.48
N GLN A 46 6.21 7.03 13.61
CA GLN A 46 5.07 7.36 12.74
C GLN A 46 5.43 7.38 11.25
N LYS A 47 6.61 7.91 10.90
CA LYS A 47 7.09 7.90 9.51
C LYS A 47 7.37 6.49 9.01
N LEU A 48 7.94 5.64 9.86
CA LEU A 48 8.22 4.25 9.53
C LEU A 48 6.93 3.44 9.38
N GLU A 49 5.95 3.64 10.26
CA GLU A 49 4.62 3.02 10.15
C GLU A 49 3.94 3.39 8.84
N LEU A 50 3.88 4.68 8.51
CA LEU A 50 3.31 5.14 7.24
C LEU A 50 4.06 4.55 6.02
N ALA A 51 5.39 4.47 6.09
CA ALA A 51 6.18 3.86 5.03
C ALA A 51 5.92 2.36 4.91
N ALA A 52 5.77 1.66 6.04
CA ALA A 52 5.44 0.25 6.11
C ALA A 52 4.04 0.00 5.51
N GLU A 53 3.02 0.75 5.92
CA GLU A 53 1.65 0.67 5.38
C GLU A 53 1.64 0.90 3.86
N LYS A 54 2.32 1.94 3.37
CA LYS A 54 2.44 2.18 1.92
C LYS A 54 3.19 1.08 1.20
N SER A 55 4.15 0.43 1.85
CA SER A 55 4.85 -0.70 1.26
C SER A 55 3.96 -1.95 1.20
N LEU A 56 3.20 -2.22 2.27
CA LEU A 56 2.23 -3.31 2.34
C LEU A 56 1.11 -3.14 1.32
N ALA A 57 0.56 -1.93 1.18
CA ALA A 57 -0.45 -1.63 0.17
C ALA A 57 0.07 -1.89 -1.25
N ARG A 58 1.30 -1.47 -1.55
CA ARG A 58 1.93 -1.73 -2.85
C ARG A 58 2.15 -3.22 -3.10
N VAL A 59 2.59 -3.98 -2.10
CA VAL A 59 2.78 -5.44 -2.22
C VAL A 59 1.44 -6.13 -2.41
N ALA A 60 0.41 -5.78 -1.63
CA ALA A 60 -0.92 -6.34 -1.76
C ALA A 60 -1.53 -6.06 -3.15
N GLU A 61 -1.36 -4.85 -3.67
CA GLU A 61 -1.84 -4.48 -5.00
C GLU A 61 -1.07 -5.21 -6.12
N ALA A 62 0.26 -5.31 -6.00
CA ALA A 62 1.06 -6.07 -6.95
C ALA A 62 0.70 -7.57 -6.94
N TRP A 63 0.48 -8.14 -5.75
CA TRP A 63 0.07 -9.52 -5.59
C TRP A 63 -1.33 -9.77 -6.17
N SER A 64 -2.31 -8.92 -5.84
CA SER A 64 -3.68 -9.00 -6.39
C SER A 64 -3.65 -8.99 -7.92
N ARG A 65 -2.89 -8.08 -8.53
CA ARG A 65 -2.72 -8.04 -10.00
C ARG A 65 -2.07 -9.30 -10.56
N ALA A 66 -1.02 -9.80 -9.91
CA ALA A 66 -0.34 -11.03 -10.34
C ALA A 66 -1.27 -12.24 -10.26
N ASN A 67 -2.03 -12.37 -9.17
CA ASN A 67 -2.95 -13.48 -8.95
C ASN A 67 -4.18 -13.39 -9.88
N GLU A 68 -4.69 -12.18 -10.13
CA GLU A 68 -5.72 -11.96 -11.13
C GLU A 68 -5.27 -12.49 -12.49
N ASN A 69 -4.07 -12.10 -12.95
CA ASN A 69 -3.55 -12.54 -14.23
C ASN A 69 -3.31 -14.05 -14.27
N GLN A 70 -2.69 -14.63 -13.24
CA GLN A 70 -2.38 -16.06 -13.19
C GLN A 70 -3.64 -16.92 -13.32
N ARG A 71 -4.75 -16.54 -12.68
CA ARG A 71 -6.01 -17.28 -12.82
C ARG A 71 -6.62 -17.16 -14.20
N LEU A 72 -6.53 -15.98 -14.83
CA LEU A 72 -7.04 -15.77 -16.19
C LEU A 72 -6.19 -16.49 -17.25
N GLU A 73 -4.89 -16.67 -16.99
CA GLU A 73 -3.97 -17.48 -17.80
C GLU A 73 -4.27 -18.98 -17.72
N GLN A 74 -4.88 -19.45 -16.63
CA GLN A 74 -5.30 -20.85 -16.46
C GLN A 74 -6.70 -21.14 -17.00
N LEU A 75 -7.48 -20.09 -17.29
CA LEU A 75 -8.82 -20.22 -17.84
C LEU A 75 -8.75 -20.22 -19.36
N ASP A 76 -9.03 -21.37 -19.96
CA ASP A 76 -9.15 -21.49 -21.41
C ASP A 76 -10.27 -20.59 -21.95
N VAL A 77 -10.08 -20.06 -23.16
CA VAL A 77 -11.07 -19.20 -23.82
C VAL A 77 -12.43 -19.88 -23.97
N SER A 78 -12.45 -21.21 -24.09
CA SER A 78 -13.67 -22.00 -24.21
C SER A 78 -14.54 -22.00 -22.95
N GLU A 79 -13.97 -21.68 -21.78
CA GLU A 79 -14.71 -21.57 -20.52
C GLU A 79 -15.67 -20.36 -20.51
N LEU A 80 -15.49 -19.38 -21.41
CA LEU A 80 -16.42 -18.26 -21.58
C LEU A 80 -17.85 -18.72 -21.94
N LYS A 81 -18.03 -19.95 -22.45
CA LYS A 81 -19.35 -20.57 -22.67
C LYS A 81 -20.21 -20.54 -21.40
N ALA A 82 -19.61 -20.76 -20.23
CA ALA A 82 -20.30 -20.77 -18.94
C ALA A 82 -20.81 -19.37 -18.54
N PHE A 83 -20.30 -18.33 -19.20
CA PHE A 83 -20.60 -16.93 -18.93
C PHE A 83 -21.45 -16.27 -20.02
N GLY A 84 -22.05 -17.07 -20.91
CA GLY A 84 -23.01 -16.62 -21.93
C GLY A 84 -22.42 -16.36 -23.32
N ALA A 85 -21.17 -16.78 -23.56
CA ALA A 85 -20.55 -16.78 -24.88
C ALA A 85 -20.76 -18.15 -25.55
N ASP A 86 -22.01 -18.51 -25.82
CA ASP A 86 -22.41 -19.77 -26.43
C ASP A 86 -22.42 -19.69 -27.98
N GLY A 87 -22.23 -20.85 -28.63
CA GLY A 87 -22.29 -20.96 -30.10
C GLY A 87 -21.06 -20.45 -30.85
N ILE A 88 -19.94 -20.20 -30.15
CA ILE A 88 -18.68 -19.76 -30.74
C ILE A 88 -17.87 -20.95 -31.25
N ARG A 89 -17.26 -20.78 -32.41
CA ARG A 89 -16.20 -21.68 -32.88
C ARG A 89 -14.88 -21.31 -32.21
N TRP A 90 -14.60 -21.88 -31.04
CA TRP A 90 -13.42 -21.57 -30.22
C TRP A 90 -12.09 -21.69 -30.96
N GLY A 91 -11.97 -22.63 -31.90
CA GLY A 91 -10.78 -22.77 -32.74
C GLY A 91 -10.40 -21.50 -33.51
N VAL A 92 -11.36 -20.65 -33.89
CA VAL A 92 -11.05 -19.37 -34.56
C VAL A 92 -10.32 -18.41 -33.61
N LEU A 93 -10.70 -18.39 -32.34
CA LEU A 93 -10.04 -17.56 -31.32
C LEU A 93 -8.64 -18.11 -31.03
N GLU A 94 -8.50 -19.43 -30.89
CA GLU A 94 -7.22 -20.10 -30.64
C GLU A 94 -6.23 -19.91 -31.81
N GLU A 95 -6.70 -20.05 -33.05
CA GLU A 95 -5.94 -19.78 -34.28
C GLU A 95 -5.48 -18.32 -34.36
N ALA A 96 -6.30 -17.39 -33.87
CA ALA A 96 -5.96 -15.97 -33.75
C ALA A 96 -5.02 -15.65 -32.55
N GLY A 97 -4.62 -16.67 -31.78
CA GLY A 97 -3.71 -16.55 -30.66
C GLY A 97 -4.38 -16.30 -29.30
N PHE A 98 -5.71 -16.34 -29.23
CA PHE A 98 -6.46 -16.21 -27.98
C PHE A 98 -6.74 -17.60 -27.40
N ARG A 99 -5.84 -18.11 -26.56
CA ARG A 99 -6.01 -19.43 -25.95
C ARG A 99 -6.64 -19.34 -24.57
N THR A 100 -6.32 -18.27 -23.84
CA THR A 100 -6.75 -18.05 -22.47
C THR A 100 -7.63 -16.82 -22.37
N VAL A 101 -8.35 -16.67 -21.26
CA VAL A 101 -9.10 -15.44 -20.97
C VAL A 101 -8.15 -14.26 -20.81
N ALA A 102 -6.93 -14.48 -20.31
CA ALA A 102 -5.89 -13.45 -20.24
C ALA A 102 -5.54 -12.87 -21.62
N ASP A 103 -5.45 -13.70 -22.65
CA ASP A 103 -5.15 -13.24 -24.02
C ASP A 103 -6.25 -12.34 -24.60
N LEU A 104 -7.50 -12.53 -24.17
CA LEU A 104 -8.64 -11.71 -24.57
C LEU A 104 -8.72 -10.37 -23.84
N ILE A 105 -7.91 -10.16 -22.80
CA ILE A 105 -7.86 -8.88 -22.08
C ILE A 105 -7.35 -7.81 -23.05
N GLY A 106 -8.17 -6.79 -23.29
CA GLY A 106 -7.86 -5.71 -24.24
C GLY A 106 -8.21 -6.01 -25.70
N ALA A 107 -8.70 -7.21 -26.03
CA ALA A 107 -9.31 -7.45 -27.34
C ALA A 107 -10.59 -6.60 -27.49
N THR A 108 -10.64 -5.74 -28.50
CA THR A 108 -11.84 -4.93 -28.77
C THR A 108 -12.82 -5.69 -29.63
N LYS A 109 -14.09 -5.26 -29.61
CA LYS A 109 -15.13 -5.84 -30.46
C LYS A 109 -14.71 -5.80 -31.93
N GLU A 110 -14.14 -4.69 -32.39
CA GLU A 110 -13.69 -4.48 -33.77
C GLU A 110 -12.52 -5.40 -34.15
N ARG A 111 -11.70 -5.81 -33.19
CA ARG A 111 -10.63 -6.79 -33.42
C ARG A 111 -11.22 -8.19 -33.57
N LEU A 112 -12.22 -8.53 -32.75
CA LEU A 112 -12.86 -9.84 -32.77
C LEU A 112 -13.71 -10.03 -34.04
N THR A 113 -14.41 -9.00 -34.51
CA THR A 113 -15.24 -9.08 -35.73
C THR A 113 -14.43 -9.21 -37.02
N LYS A 114 -13.12 -8.96 -36.98
CA LYS A 114 -12.22 -9.23 -38.11
C LYS A 114 -11.87 -10.71 -38.26
N LEU A 115 -12.20 -11.53 -37.27
CA LEU A 115 -11.96 -12.97 -37.33
C LEU A 115 -13.09 -13.64 -38.11
N ASP A 116 -12.72 -14.51 -39.06
CA ASP A 116 -13.68 -15.22 -39.88
C ASP A 116 -14.60 -16.10 -39.03
N GLY A 117 -15.92 -15.99 -39.24
CA GLY A 117 -16.93 -16.65 -38.43
C GLY A 117 -17.31 -15.95 -37.11
N ILE A 118 -16.76 -14.77 -36.80
CA ILE A 118 -17.17 -13.96 -35.64
C ILE A 118 -17.88 -12.69 -36.12
N GLY A 119 -19.22 -12.70 -36.05
CA GLY A 119 -20.04 -11.52 -36.33
C GLY A 119 -20.17 -10.58 -35.12
N ASP A 120 -20.78 -9.41 -35.34
CA ASP A 120 -20.96 -8.36 -34.33
C ASP A 120 -21.62 -8.85 -33.02
N VAL A 121 -22.68 -9.64 -33.15
CA VAL A 121 -23.42 -10.20 -32.00
C VAL A 121 -22.50 -11.12 -31.18
N MET A 122 -21.68 -11.91 -31.87
CA MET A 122 -20.79 -12.87 -31.24
C MET A 122 -19.62 -12.18 -30.55
N ALA A 123 -19.03 -11.17 -31.21
CA ALA A 123 -18.00 -10.35 -30.61
C ALA A 123 -18.50 -9.63 -29.33
N ASP A 124 -19.75 -9.15 -29.33
CA ASP A 124 -20.35 -8.53 -28.15
C ASP A 124 -20.54 -9.55 -27.01
N LYS A 125 -20.99 -10.78 -27.32
CA LYS A 125 -21.09 -11.86 -26.34
C LYS A 125 -19.73 -12.20 -25.71
N ILE A 126 -18.67 -12.31 -26.53
CA ILE A 126 -17.31 -12.59 -26.06
C ILE A 126 -16.83 -11.51 -25.10
N VAL A 127 -16.98 -10.24 -25.49
CA VAL A 127 -16.57 -9.09 -24.67
C VAL A 127 -17.30 -9.10 -23.32
N ARG A 128 -18.62 -9.27 -23.33
CA ARG A 128 -19.41 -9.32 -22.09
C ARG A 128 -19.04 -10.50 -21.20
N ALA A 129 -18.83 -11.68 -21.77
CA ALA A 129 -18.44 -12.87 -21.02
C ALA A 129 -17.06 -12.68 -20.38
N ARG A 130 -16.08 -12.19 -21.15
CA ARG A 130 -14.75 -11.83 -20.64
C ARG A 130 -14.86 -10.86 -19.46
N ASP A 131 -15.59 -9.75 -19.63
CA ASP A 131 -15.71 -8.71 -18.60
C ASP A 131 -16.33 -9.26 -17.32
N ARG A 132 -17.27 -10.20 -17.44
CA ARG A 132 -17.88 -10.90 -16.31
C ARG A 132 -16.88 -11.79 -15.58
N VAL A 133 -16.09 -12.58 -16.31
CA VAL A 133 -15.05 -13.43 -15.71
C VAL A 133 -14.00 -12.59 -14.99
N VAL A 134 -13.53 -11.51 -15.62
CA VAL A 134 -12.58 -10.57 -15.00
C VAL A 134 -13.15 -9.96 -13.73
N ALA A 135 -14.42 -9.54 -13.75
CA ALA A 135 -15.08 -8.98 -12.57
C ALA A 135 -15.21 -9.99 -11.43
N LEU A 136 -15.54 -11.25 -11.71
CA LEU A 136 -15.61 -12.31 -10.70
C LEU A 136 -14.23 -12.66 -10.12
N ASN A 137 -13.21 -12.74 -10.98
CA ASN A 137 -11.86 -13.07 -10.55
C ASN A 137 -11.24 -12.02 -9.59
N ARG A 138 -11.59 -10.74 -9.78
CA ARG A 138 -11.21 -9.65 -8.86
C ARG A 138 -11.77 -9.81 -7.46
N VAL A 139 -12.96 -10.39 -7.32
CA VAL A 139 -13.62 -10.56 -6.02
C VAL A 139 -12.96 -11.70 -5.22
N GLU A 140 -12.51 -12.75 -5.91
CA GLU A 140 -12.00 -13.97 -5.27
C GLU A 140 -10.52 -13.88 -4.84
N THR A 141 -9.71 -13.03 -5.46
CA THR A 141 -8.26 -12.93 -5.22
C THR A 141 -7.90 -12.04 -4.02
N GLY A 142 -8.76 -11.95 -3.00
CA GLY A 142 -8.77 -10.84 -2.05
C GLY A 142 -7.75 -10.82 -0.90
N THR A 143 -6.76 -11.70 -0.79
CA THR A 143 -5.81 -11.64 0.35
C THR A 143 -4.43 -12.21 0.03
N PRO A 144 -3.35 -11.41 0.11
CA PRO A 144 -1.99 -11.93 -0.05
C PRO A 144 -1.63 -12.91 1.08
N PRO A 145 -0.81 -13.93 0.79
CA PRO A 145 -0.35 -14.88 1.80
C PRO A 145 0.42 -14.14 2.91
N ARG A 146 0.35 -14.67 4.13
CA ARG A 146 1.12 -14.07 5.22
C ARG A 146 2.62 -14.33 5.00
N PRO A 147 3.50 -13.35 5.28
CA PRO A 147 4.94 -13.48 5.02
C PRO A 147 5.63 -14.66 5.73
N ASP A 148 5.06 -15.16 6.83
CA ASP A 148 5.57 -16.27 7.61
C ASP A 148 5.16 -17.65 7.07
N GLU A 149 4.11 -17.74 6.25
CA GLU A 149 3.63 -19.00 5.68
C GLU A 149 4.51 -19.48 4.50
N ASP A 150 4.95 -18.56 3.62
CA ASP A 150 5.80 -18.89 2.46
C ASP A 150 7.25 -19.26 2.85
N ALA A 151 7.76 -18.69 3.96
CA ALA A 151 9.10 -18.98 4.46
C ALA A 151 9.24 -20.43 4.98
N ALA A 152 8.13 -21.08 5.33
CA ALA A 152 8.09 -22.47 5.78
C ALA A 152 7.99 -23.48 4.61
N ALA A 153 7.38 -23.10 3.49
CA ALA A 153 7.20 -23.99 2.33
C ALA A 153 8.45 -24.12 1.43
N ALA A 154 9.43 -23.22 1.58
CA ALA A 154 10.67 -23.20 0.80
C ALA A 154 11.86 -23.92 1.47
N ARG A 155 11.62 -24.70 2.54
CA ARG A 155 12.61 -25.56 3.22
C ARG A 155 12.27 -27.03 3.04
#